data_AF-A0A974ACP6-F1
#
_entry.id   AF-A0A974ACP6-F1
#
_cell.length_a   1.000
_cell.length_b   1.000
_cell.length_c   1.000
_cell.angle_alpha   90.00
_cell.angle_beta   90.00
_cell.angle_gamma   90.00
#
_symmetry.space_group_name_H-M   'P 1'
#
loop_
_entity.id
_entity.type
_entity.pdbx_description
1 polymer ?
#
loop_
_entity_poly.entity_id
_entity_poly.type
_entity_poly.pdbx_seq_one_letter_code
_entity_poly.pdbx_strand_id
1 'polypeptide(L)' 'MVASLGAQVDLEFIIVDEIEIGEGWVFFYNDKEYVETGDISLALAGNGPIFIDREGRVNKLSTAEPWEVSVKRPSV' A
#
# COMPACT_ATOMS: atom_id res chain seq x y z
N MET A 1 -6.00 2.31 11.16
CA MET A 1 -4.76 1.51 11.27
C MET A 1 -3.63 2.05 10.39
N VAL A 2 -3.88 2.67 9.22
CA VAL A 2 -2.84 3.44 8.49
C VAL A 2 -2.49 4.78 9.15
N ALA A 3 -3.47 5.47 9.76
CA ALA A 3 -3.26 6.74 10.46
C ALA A 3 -2.42 6.65 11.75
N SER A 4 -2.22 5.46 12.34
CA SER A 4 -1.53 5.33 13.63
C SER A 4 -0.01 5.14 13.52
N LEU A 5 0.54 4.88 12.33
CA LEU A 5 2.00 4.82 12.15
C LEU A 5 2.62 6.18 11.76
N GLY A 6 1.84 7.10 11.18
CA GLY A 6 2.30 8.45 10.79
C GLY A 6 2.17 9.51 11.88
N ALA A 7 1.56 9.22 13.03
CA ALA A 7 1.31 10.25 14.04
C ALA A 7 2.57 10.73 14.80
N GLN A 8 3.74 10.13 14.55
CA GLN A 8 5.02 10.52 15.16
C GLN A 8 6.03 11.10 14.15
N VAL A 9 5.71 11.11 12.86
CA VAL A 9 6.60 11.54 11.77
C VAL A 9 5.72 12.22 10.73
N ASP A 10 5.97 13.49 10.41
CA ASP A 10 5.18 14.31 9.47
C ASP A 10 5.37 13.82 8.02
N LEU A 11 4.94 12.59 7.75
CA LEU A 11 5.07 11.92 6.46
C LEU A 11 3.73 12.01 5.72
N GLU A 12 3.78 12.53 4.51
CA GLU A 12 2.65 12.58 3.59
C GLU A 12 2.78 11.41 2.61
N PHE A 13 1.73 10.58 2.52
CA PHE A 13 1.71 9.46 1.58
C PHE A 13 0.82 9.77 0.37
N ILE A 14 1.24 9.33 -0.81
CA ILE A 14 0.46 9.43 -2.04
C ILE A 14 0.30 8.07 -2.71
N ILE A 15 -0.83 7.88 -3.39
CA ILE A 15 -1.06 6.72 -4.26
C ILE A 15 -0.24 6.93 -5.53
N VAL A 16 0.61 5.96 -5.86
CA VAL A 16 1.47 5.99 -7.03
C VAL A 16 0.93 5.16 -8.19
N ASP A 17 0.08 4.17 -7.88
CA ASP A 17 -0.59 3.34 -8.88
C ASP A 17 -1.85 2.69 -8.28
N GLU A 18 -2.82 2.38 -9.13
CA GLU A 18 -4.06 1.70 -8.77
C GLU A 18 -4.44 0.66 -9.82
N ILE A 19 -4.86 -0.52 -9.34
CA ILE A 19 -5.28 -1.62 -10.19
C ILE A 19 -6.63 -2.14 -9.70
N GLU A 20 -7.64 -2.10 -10.57
CA GLU A 20 -8.90 -2.80 -10.34
C GLU A 20 -8.79 -4.25 -10.86
N ILE A 21 -9.18 -5.19 -10.01
CA ILE A 21 -9.27 -6.63 -10.31
C ILE A 21 -10.68 -7.14 -9.99
N GLY A 22 -10.99 -8.39 -10.33
CA GLY A 22 -12.31 -8.98 -10.04
C GLY A 22 -12.64 -8.91 -8.54
N GLU A 23 -11.64 -9.16 -7.72
CA GLU A 23 -11.72 -9.26 -6.27
C GLU A 23 -11.78 -7.90 -5.54
N GLY A 24 -11.47 -6.78 -6.21
CA GLY A 24 -11.45 -5.44 -5.60
C GLY A 24 -10.43 -4.50 -6.23
N TRP A 25 -9.80 -3.65 -5.40
CA TRP A 25 -8.82 -2.64 -5.83
C TRP A 25 -7.51 -2.78 -5.07
N VAL A 26 -6.40 -2.61 -5.78
CA VAL A 26 -5.05 -2.65 -5.22
C VAL A 26 -4.41 -1.27 -5.39
N PHE A 27 -3.97 -0.67 -4.29
CA PHE A 27 -3.36 0.65 -4.25
C PHE A 27 -1.90 0.55 -3.83
N PHE A 28 -1.02 1.06 -4.68
CA PHE A 28 0.38 1.26 -4.39
C PHE A 28 0.57 2.68 -3.89
N TYR A 29 1.41 2.86 -2.87
CA TYR A 29 1.65 4.16 -2.27
C TYR A 29 3.11 4.30 -1.90
N ASN A 30 3.57 5.54 -1.77
CA ASN A 30 4.89 5.84 -1.23
C ASN A 30 4.87 7.19 -0.50
N ASP A 31 6.00 7.54 0.11
CA ASP A 31 6.25 8.89 0.59
C ASP A 31 6.20 9.90 -0.57
N LYS A 32 5.51 11.02 -0.36
CA LYS A 32 5.33 12.05 -1.38
C LYS A 32 6.65 12.68 -1.79
N GLU A 33 7.52 13.00 -0.82
CA GLU A 33 8.80 13.65 -1.10
C GLU A 33 9.71 12.69 -1.87
N TYR A 34 9.70 11.38 -1.57
CA TYR A 34 10.35 10.38 -2.42
C TYR A 34 9.84 10.41 -3.87
N VAL A 35 8.52 10.44 -4.09
CA VAL A 35 7.96 10.43 -5.45
C VAL A 35 8.29 11.72 -6.23
N GLU A 36 8.31 12.86 -5.55
CA GLU A 36 8.61 14.16 -6.16
C GLU A 36 10.10 14.34 -6.45
N THR A 37 10.98 13.87 -5.55
CA THR A 37 12.43 14.14 -5.61
C THR A 37 13.26 12.97 -6.14
N GLY A 38 12.77 11.74 -5.98
CA GLY A 38 13.52 10.52 -6.22
C GLY A 38 14.60 10.21 -5.16
N ASP A 39 14.65 10.93 -4.03
CA ASP A 39 15.61 10.66 -2.97
C ASP A 39 15.31 9.31 -2.29
N ILE A 40 16.10 8.30 -2.64
CA ILE A 40 15.94 6.93 -2.17
C ILE A 40 15.97 6.79 -0.64
N SER A 41 16.56 7.76 0.08
CA SER A 41 16.57 7.75 1.55
C SER A 41 15.18 7.97 2.16
N LEU A 42 14.25 8.53 1.38
CA LEU A 42 12.85 8.77 1.74
C LEU A 42 11.91 7.65 1.31
N ALA A 43 12.40 6.69 0.51
CA ALA A 43 11.58 5.59 0.03
C ALA A 43 11.10 4.71 1.19
N LEU A 44 9.81 4.35 1.19
CA LEU A 44 9.27 3.45 2.19
C LEU A 44 9.85 2.04 2.05
N ALA A 45 10.36 1.52 3.16
CA ALA A 45 10.88 0.15 3.22
C ALA A 45 9.77 -0.84 3.61
N GLY A 46 9.59 -1.89 2.82
CA GLY A 46 8.70 -3.01 3.16
C GLY A 46 7.21 -2.67 3.15
N ASN A 47 6.81 -1.58 2.47
CA ASN A 47 5.40 -1.29 2.24
C ASN A 47 4.87 -2.19 1.11
N GLY A 48 4.03 -3.16 1.47
CA GLY A 48 3.18 -3.85 0.50
C GLY A 48 1.98 -2.98 0.11
N PRO A 49 1.37 -3.23 -1.05
CA PRO A 49 0.18 -2.51 -1.46
C PRO A 49 -1.01 -2.75 -0.52
N ILE A 50 -1.99 -1.86 -0.60
CA ILE A 50 -3.25 -1.97 0.13
C ILE A 50 -4.27 -2.62 -0.82
N PHE A 51 -4.92 -3.68 -0.37
CA PHE A 51 -6.03 -4.30 -1.08
C PHE A 51 -7.36 -3.94 -0.40
N ILE A 52 -8.31 -3.45 -1.17
CA ILE A 52 -9.69 -3.20 -0.73
C ILE A 52 -10.59 -4.16 -1.49
N ASP A 53 -11.25 -5.07 -0.78
CA ASP A 53 -12.17 -6.00 -1.42
C ASP A 53 -13.51 -5.34 -1.83
N ARG A 54 -14.35 -6.08 -2.55
CA ARG A 54 -15.65 -5.59 -3.02
C ARG A 54 -16.61 -5.22 -1.89
N GLU A 55 -16.41 -5.73 -0.68
CA GLU A 55 -17.17 -5.35 0.50
C GLU A 55 -16.59 -4.11 1.21
N GLY A 56 -15.50 -3.53 0.70
CA GLY A 56 -14.84 -2.34 1.25
C GLY A 56 -13.92 -2.64 2.42
N ARG A 57 -13.55 -3.91 2.67
CA ARG A 57 -12.62 -4.28 3.75
C ARG A 57 -11.19 -4.02 3.29
N VAL A 58 -10.41 -3.40 4.17
CA VAL A 58 -9.00 -3.07 3.94
C VAL A 58 -8.12 -4.22 4.39
N ASN A 59 -7.33 -4.76 3.47
CA ASN A 59 -6.39 -5.86 3.67
C ASN A 59 -4.97 -5.36 3.35
N LYS A 60 -4.06 -5.44 4.31
CA LYS A 60 -2.64 -5.11 4.06
C LYS A 60 -1.95 -6.29 3.42
N LEU A 61 -1.36 -6.10 2.25
CA LEU A 61 -0.59 -7.16 1.60
C LEU A 61 0.86 -7.16 2.09
N SER A 62 1.46 -8.35 2.10
CA SER A 62 2.87 -8.55 2.42
C SER A 62 3.76 -8.17 1.23
N THR A 63 5.03 -7.88 1.49
CA THR A 63 6.07 -7.77 0.44
C THR A 63 6.82 -9.08 0.22
N ALA A 64 6.46 -10.15 0.92
CA ALA A 64 7.13 -11.46 0.82
C ALA A 64 6.79 -12.22 -0.49
N GLU A 65 5.69 -11.86 -1.14
CA GLU A 65 5.23 -12.47 -2.39
C GLU A 65 4.51 -11.45 -3.27
N PRO A 66 4.33 -11.73 -4.58
CA PRO A 66 3.59 -10.84 -5.46
C PRO A 66 2.15 -10.61 -4.97
N TRP A 67 1.65 -9.39 -5.18
CA TRP A 67 0.32 -8.99 -4.70
C TRP A 67 -0.79 -9.83 -5.35
N GLU A 68 -0.61 -10.26 -6.59
CA GLU A 68 -1.54 -11.10 -7.37
C GLU A 68 -1.79 -12.46 -6.72
N VAL A 69 -0.79 -12.95 -5.97
CA VAL A 69 -0.91 -14.19 -5.20
C VAL A 69 -1.61 -13.91 -3.87
N SER A 70 -1.27 -12.79 -3.23
CA SER A 70 -1.79 -12.42 -1.92
C SER A 70 -3.29 -12.07 -1.94
N VAL A 71 -3.79 -11.39 -2.97
CA VAL A 71 -5.21 -11.00 -3.09
C VAL A 71 -6.16 -12.19 -3.23
N LYS A 72 -5.66 -13.35 -3.65
CA LYS A 72 -6.45 -14.58 -3.83
C LYS A 72 -6.55 -15.41 -2.56
N ARG A 73 -5.83 -15.04 -1.50
CA ARG A 73 -5.85 -15.76 -0.23
C ARG A 73 -6.92 -15.17 0.67
N PRO A 74 -7.73 -16.01 1.35
CA PRO A 74 -8.64 -15.53 2.37
C PRO A 74 -7.83 -14.84 3.48
N SER A 75 -8.26 -13.64 3.87
CA SER A 75 -7.74 -12.95 5.05
C SER A 75 -7.96 -13.84 6.27
N VAL A 76 -6.87 -14.23 6.95
CA VAL A 76 -6.92 -14.99 8.22
C VAL A 76 -7.44 -14.15 9.37
#